data_AF-A0A544Z1U6-F1
#
_entry.id   AF-A0A544Z1U6-F1
#
_cell.length_a   1.000
_cell.length_b   1.000
_cell.length_c   1.000
_cell.angle_alpha   90.00
_cell.angle_beta   90.00
_cell.angle_gamma   90.00
#
_symmetry.space_group_name_H-M   'P 1'
#
loop_
_entity.id
_entity.type
_entity.pdbx_description
1 polymer ?
#
loop_
_entity_poly.entity_id
_entity_poly.type
_entity_poly.pdbx_seq_one_letter_code
_entity_poly.pdbx_strand_id
1 'polypeptide(L)'
;PLRIGAAMAGAIDEVHTYQRSFGADDVASLITSVTAPAPAAAPALQKGATSIRAATAQTGDFDYDRLKLEDCIVSPSETGYADYDSRIRELPYNSCWSAYLYVQDFEQDPDSGNWRKANAKRPASTTPVSKWWGKQILDEILDGVTEPFDDDDAFRFRATWIIHSYLGDETGNAVVDGAGTGLKPTDLKMFIRLDDFAVVDEDGRVKYSAGQLSGLPIQLMVDQGSSSPTTDCGDAAVTAADVSEWRTHPDATAIFHPKLPASGVAVCSILPVVNIYTDDGTLTLYLWNQKVLDEDGKTIGIRRHGSDSAYDLRWVPNFRCDRKVFGADNPDIEDRFGGCVNTRAKRVFVMSKSRDAEFVQVIDHIEEALNPNNAGTFPPRRPGHNWSTPSFPPSRYYGPAPQNKAIPGNWAAPRYNSAGQPNPAGLPLRRGEPGVTNTQNRKHFSQIEMHMDVGQPEEMHWLIPGNTPEEKEENQHRFYINYCKYYMPQAYRPSTREDKLPKGMGNQCDEYPFASTMQGASFAQGNYSVKALNGVQNRKQGDALLKFYGDYRVGEGNKFWVLIEP
;
A
#
# COMPACT_ATOMS: atom_id res chain seq x y z
N PRO A 1 26.05 33.23 6.25
CA PRO A 1 25.15 32.15 6.72
C PRO A 1 25.47 30.82 6.02
N LEU A 2 26.09 29.89 6.74
CA LEU A 2 26.26 28.50 6.31
C LEU A 2 24.86 27.88 6.11
N ARG A 3 24.52 27.53 4.86
CA ARG A 3 23.31 26.77 4.56
C ARG A 3 23.63 25.29 4.71
N ILE A 4 23.35 24.74 5.88
CA ILE A 4 23.36 23.30 6.10
C ILE A 4 22.22 22.71 5.26
N GLY A 5 22.54 21.73 4.42
CA GLY A 5 21.61 21.08 3.48
C GLY A 5 21.81 21.42 2.00
N ALA A 6 22.62 22.41 1.64
CA ALA A 6 22.83 22.78 0.22
C ALA A 6 23.77 21.84 -0.57
N ALA A 7 24.35 20.83 0.10
CA ALA A 7 25.37 19.95 -0.47
C ALA A 7 25.11 18.45 -0.21
N MET A 8 23.88 18.04 0.08
CA MET A 8 23.56 16.60 0.11
C MET A 8 23.34 16.11 -1.32
N ALA A 9 24.31 15.35 -1.84
CA ALA A 9 24.25 14.66 -3.13
C ALA A 9 23.75 13.21 -2.94
N GLY A 10 22.67 13.01 -2.19
CA GLY A 10 22.02 11.70 -2.02
C GLY A 10 20.88 11.50 -3.02
N ALA A 11 20.49 10.25 -3.30
CA ALA A 11 19.27 9.99 -4.05
C ALA A 11 18.03 10.41 -3.23
N ILE A 12 16.85 10.39 -3.86
CA ILE A 12 15.57 10.76 -3.22
C ILE A 12 15.43 10.08 -1.84
N ASP A 13 15.86 8.83 -1.73
CA ASP A 13 15.74 8.05 -0.52
C ASP A 13 16.70 8.51 0.59
N GLU A 14 17.96 8.83 0.32
CA GLU A 14 18.88 9.30 1.36
C GLU A 14 18.45 10.66 1.94
N VAL A 15 17.93 11.53 1.07
CA VAL A 15 17.41 12.84 1.48
C VAL A 15 16.19 12.65 2.38
N HIS A 16 15.27 11.74 2.05
CA HIS A 16 14.08 11.51 2.87
C HIS A 16 14.36 10.69 4.13
N THR A 17 15.14 9.61 4.03
CA THR A 17 15.43 8.66 5.11
C THR A 17 16.27 9.28 6.23
N TYR A 18 17.27 10.11 5.91
CA TYR A 18 18.21 10.65 6.92
C TYR A 18 17.92 12.10 7.34
N GLN A 19 16.94 12.76 6.74
CA GLN A 19 16.52 14.09 7.20
C GLN A 19 15.64 13.99 8.45
N ARG A 20 16.28 14.13 9.62
CA ARG A 20 15.61 14.46 10.88
C ARG A 20 15.42 15.96 11.02
N SER A 21 14.29 16.36 11.58
CA SER A 21 14.10 17.72 12.10
C SER A 21 15.11 17.93 13.24
N PHE A 22 15.85 19.04 13.23
CA PHE A 22 16.74 19.36 14.35
C PHE A 22 15.91 19.69 15.59
N GLY A 23 16.26 19.07 16.73
CA GLY A 23 15.74 19.48 18.03
C GLY A 23 16.36 20.80 18.48
N ALA A 24 15.78 21.44 19.51
CA ALA A 24 16.30 22.69 20.05
C ALA A 24 17.77 22.56 20.51
N ASP A 25 18.16 21.40 21.04
CA ASP A 25 19.52 21.10 21.51
C ASP A 25 20.51 20.90 20.35
N ASP A 26 20.05 20.32 19.23
CA ASP A 26 20.86 20.18 18.01
C ASP A 26 21.11 21.55 17.38
N VAL A 27 20.09 22.41 17.34
CA VAL A 27 20.20 23.80 16.89
C VAL A 27 21.14 24.58 17.81
N ALA A 28 21.06 24.40 19.12
CA ALA A 28 21.96 25.04 20.08
C ALA A 28 23.43 24.59 19.90
N SER A 29 23.68 23.30 19.69
CA SER A 29 25.02 22.75 19.39
C SER A 29 25.58 23.24 18.07
N LEU A 30 24.71 23.44 17.08
CA LEU A 30 25.08 24.02 15.79
C LEU A 30 25.44 25.50 15.90
N ILE A 31 24.73 26.26 16.73
CA ILE A 31 25.05 27.67 16.98
C ILE A 31 26.38 27.80 17.73
N THR A 32 26.67 26.92 18.68
CA THR A 32 27.94 26.96 19.45
C THR A 32 29.15 26.53 18.62
N SER A 33 29.00 25.58 17.69
CA SER A 33 30.08 25.17 16.77
C SER A 33 30.47 26.25 15.75
N VAL A 34 29.54 27.13 15.35
CA VAL A 34 29.80 28.25 14.42
C VAL A 34 30.53 29.42 15.10
N THR A 35 30.54 29.46 16.43
CA THR A 35 31.26 30.50 17.21
C THR A 35 32.71 30.19 17.54
N ALA A 36 33.26 29.04 17.11
CA ALA A 36 34.68 28.75 17.27
C ALA A 36 35.53 29.59 16.27
N PRO A 37 36.57 30.33 16.73
CA PRO A 37 37.34 31.19 15.85
C PRO A 37 38.27 30.36 14.94
N ALA A 38 38.14 30.57 13.62
CA ALA A 38 38.98 29.94 12.61
C ALA A 38 40.41 30.55 12.58
N PRO A 39 41.47 29.75 12.35
CA PRO A 39 42.79 30.29 12.05
C PRO A 39 42.82 30.93 10.65
N ALA A 40 43.47 32.08 10.57
CA ALA A 40 43.46 32.97 9.42
C ALA A 40 44.29 32.46 8.23
N ALA A 41 43.68 32.41 7.04
CA ALA A 41 44.04 33.25 5.87
C ALA A 41 43.60 32.60 4.54
N ALA A 42 42.61 33.20 3.87
CA ALA A 42 42.45 33.19 2.42
C ALA A 42 41.73 34.48 1.98
N PRO A 43 42.10 35.09 0.84
CA PRO A 43 41.63 36.43 0.47
C PRO A 43 40.24 36.43 -0.21
N ALA A 44 39.46 37.43 0.23
CA ALA A 44 38.33 38.15 -0.35
C ALA A 44 37.55 37.58 -1.56
N LEU A 45 36.27 37.26 -1.31
CA LEU A 45 35.20 37.17 -2.31
C LEU A 45 34.48 38.53 -2.42
N GLN A 46 34.49 39.12 -3.61
CA GLN A 46 33.65 40.26 -3.98
C GLN A 46 32.18 39.80 -4.16
N LYS A 47 31.28 40.63 -3.61
CA LYS A 47 29.83 40.62 -3.78
C LYS A 47 29.43 40.69 -5.26
N GLY A 48 28.64 39.73 -5.69
CA GLY A 48 27.81 39.80 -6.90
C GLY A 48 26.63 38.86 -6.72
N ALA A 49 25.50 39.41 -6.27
CA ALA A 49 24.27 38.68 -6.08
C ALA A 49 23.65 38.34 -7.45
N THR A 50 23.64 37.06 -7.78
CA THR A 50 22.65 36.46 -8.68
C THR A 50 22.01 35.32 -7.93
N SER A 51 20.67 35.36 -7.83
CA SER A 51 19.84 34.31 -7.25
C SER A 51 20.05 33.01 -8.00
N ILE A 52 20.93 32.15 -7.52
CA ILE A 52 20.97 30.77 -7.96
C ILE A 52 19.87 30.05 -7.19
N ARG A 53 18.83 29.66 -7.93
CA ARG A 53 17.77 28.75 -7.50
C ARG A 53 18.40 27.59 -6.75
N ALA A 54 17.88 27.33 -5.55
CA ALA A 54 18.09 26.05 -4.90
C ALA A 54 17.74 24.95 -5.90
N ALA A 55 18.56 23.89 -5.94
CA ALA A 55 18.28 22.72 -6.76
C ALA A 55 16.86 22.23 -6.44
N THR A 56 15.95 22.48 -7.37
CA THR A 56 14.62 21.90 -7.40
C THR A 56 14.79 20.43 -7.75
N ALA A 57 14.85 19.57 -6.73
CA ALA A 57 14.29 18.23 -6.87
C ALA A 57 12.77 18.35 -6.72
N GLN A 58 12.03 17.54 -7.47
CA GLN A 58 10.58 17.52 -7.70
C GLN A 58 10.08 18.51 -8.76
N THR A 59 10.01 18.00 -9.99
CA THR A 59 9.18 18.56 -11.07
C THR A 59 8.00 17.66 -11.42
N GLY A 60 7.63 16.69 -10.58
CA GLY A 60 6.41 15.92 -10.79
C GLY A 60 5.56 15.78 -9.53
N ASP A 61 4.33 15.37 -9.79
CA ASP A 61 3.18 15.38 -8.88
C ASP A 61 2.99 14.03 -8.17
N PHE A 62 3.94 13.09 -8.31
CA PHE A 62 3.79 11.75 -7.74
C PHE A 62 4.47 11.65 -6.37
N ASP A 63 3.64 11.57 -5.33
CA ASP A 63 4.14 11.34 -3.97
C ASP A 63 4.29 9.84 -3.68
N TYR A 64 5.51 9.43 -3.36
CA TYR A 64 5.80 8.07 -2.92
C TYR A 64 5.33 7.79 -1.49
N ASP A 65 4.98 8.81 -0.70
CA ASP A 65 4.75 8.70 0.75
C ASP A 65 5.93 8.02 1.46
N ARG A 66 7.17 8.43 1.13
CA ARG A 66 8.39 7.79 1.64
C ARG A 66 8.40 7.75 3.17
N LEU A 67 8.72 6.58 3.72
CA LEU A 67 8.83 6.40 5.15
C LEU A 67 10.24 6.80 5.62
N LYS A 68 10.32 7.43 6.78
CA LYS A 68 11.59 7.69 7.48
C LYS A 68 11.83 6.66 8.56
N LEU A 69 13.10 6.38 8.89
CA LEU A 69 13.46 5.43 9.96
C LEU A 69 12.77 5.83 11.27
N GLU A 70 12.72 7.13 11.54
CA GLU A 70 12.08 7.72 12.72
C GLU A 70 10.56 7.54 12.72
N ASP A 71 9.89 7.65 11.57
CA ASP A 71 8.44 7.46 11.47
C ASP A 71 8.04 6.00 11.69
N CYS A 72 8.92 5.06 11.30
CA CYS A 72 8.65 3.64 11.49
C CYS A 72 8.68 3.23 12.97
N ILE A 73 9.51 3.91 13.77
CA ILE A 73 9.64 3.66 15.21
C ILE A 73 8.32 3.97 15.96
N VAL A 74 7.42 4.78 15.38
CA VAL A 74 6.18 5.26 16.01
C VAL A 74 4.91 4.71 15.30
N SER A 75 4.99 3.55 14.64
CA SER A 75 3.88 3.02 13.84
C SER A 75 2.52 3.03 14.59
N PRO A 76 1.44 3.58 14.00
CA PRO A 76 0.13 3.72 14.64
C PRO A 76 -0.58 2.38 14.91
N SER A 77 -1.60 2.42 15.77
CA SER A 77 -2.45 1.28 16.12
C SER A 77 -3.31 0.75 14.96
N GLU A 78 -3.63 -0.55 15.04
CA GLU A 78 -4.26 -1.42 14.04
C GLU A 78 -5.56 -0.88 13.40
N THR A 79 -5.81 -1.25 12.13
CA THR A 79 -7.00 -0.83 11.37
C THR A 79 -8.23 -1.73 11.56
N GLY A 80 -8.12 -2.79 12.36
CA GLY A 80 -9.20 -3.75 12.60
C GLY A 80 -9.29 -4.89 11.57
N TYR A 81 -8.22 -5.15 10.81
CA TYR A 81 -8.11 -6.21 9.81
C TYR A 81 -7.02 -7.22 10.23
N ALA A 82 -7.30 -8.04 11.24
CA ALA A 82 -6.35 -8.94 11.91
C ALA A 82 -5.51 -9.84 10.98
N ASP A 83 -6.03 -10.23 9.80
CA ASP A 83 -5.29 -11.03 8.81
C ASP A 83 -4.14 -10.28 8.11
N TYR A 84 -4.05 -8.94 8.28
CA TYR A 84 -3.13 -8.06 7.56
C TYR A 84 -2.44 -7.01 8.44
N ASP A 85 -2.87 -6.84 9.70
CA ASP A 85 -2.30 -5.90 10.68
C ASP A 85 -1.01 -6.47 11.32
N SER A 86 -0.03 -6.81 10.48
CA SER A 86 1.35 -6.88 10.95
C SER A 86 1.74 -5.48 11.44
N ARG A 87 2.45 -5.32 12.56
CA ARG A 87 3.23 -4.09 12.88
C ARG A 87 4.26 -3.69 11.78
N ILE A 88 4.21 -4.33 10.60
CA ILE A 88 4.83 -3.83 9.38
C ILE A 88 3.85 -2.80 8.78
N ARG A 89 4.30 -1.55 8.64
CA ARG A 89 3.55 -0.53 7.91
C ARG A 89 3.72 -0.78 6.42
N GLU A 90 2.65 -1.21 5.75
CA GLU A 90 2.65 -1.59 4.33
C GLU A 90 1.99 -0.49 3.48
N LEU A 91 2.80 0.31 2.79
CA LEU A 91 2.39 1.26 1.76
C LEU A 91 2.73 0.73 0.36
N PRO A 92 2.06 1.21 -0.71
CA PRO A 92 2.26 0.68 -2.06
C PRO A 92 3.72 0.68 -2.51
N TYR A 93 4.50 1.68 -2.13
CA TYR A 93 5.92 1.80 -2.49
C TYR A 93 6.87 1.75 -1.31
N ASN A 94 6.37 1.52 -0.09
CA ASN A 94 7.19 1.50 1.11
C ASN A 94 6.70 0.42 2.08
N SER A 95 7.64 -0.26 2.73
CA SER A 95 7.34 -1.13 3.86
C SER A 95 8.25 -0.75 5.00
N CYS A 96 7.77 -0.81 6.24
CA CYS A 96 8.66 -0.63 7.37
C CYS A 96 8.28 -1.50 8.56
N TRP A 97 9.26 -1.86 9.38
CA TRP A 97 9.08 -2.60 10.62
C TRP A 97 10.09 -2.14 11.66
N SER A 98 9.68 -2.13 12.93
CA SER A 98 10.56 -1.83 14.06
C SER A 98 10.17 -2.69 15.25
N ALA A 99 11.16 -3.27 15.92
CA ALA A 99 10.97 -3.99 17.17
C ALA A 99 12.23 -3.96 18.05
N TYR A 100 12.01 -4.01 19.36
CA TYR A 100 13.04 -4.46 20.28
C TYR A 100 13.13 -5.98 20.26
N LEU A 101 14.37 -6.47 20.16
CA LEU A 101 14.74 -7.88 20.13
C LEU A 101 15.47 -8.21 21.41
N TYR A 102 15.16 -9.40 21.95
CA TYR A 102 15.72 -9.91 23.19
C TYR A 102 16.23 -11.31 22.93
N VAL A 103 17.50 -11.55 23.23
CA VAL A 103 18.12 -12.87 23.22
C VAL A 103 18.01 -13.45 24.62
N GLN A 104 16.76 -13.71 25.04
CA GLN A 104 16.30 -14.51 26.20
C GLN A 104 14.76 -14.63 26.13
N ASP A 105 14.17 -15.56 26.89
CA ASP A 105 12.72 -15.83 26.92
C ASP A 105 11.94 -14.72 27.66
N PHE A 106 11.86 -13.51 27.07
CA PHE A 106 11.00 -12.42 27.54
C PHE A 106 10.03 -11.99 26.43
N GLU A 107 8.74 -11.90 26.77
CA GLU A 107 7.69 -11.39 25.89
C GLU A 107 7.16 -10.04 26.41
N GLN A 108 6.93 -9.11 25.50
CA GLN A 108 6.20 -7.89 25.82
C GLN A 108 4.71 -8.23 25.90
N ASP A 109 4.11 -7.95 27.05
CA ASP A 109 2.68 -8.02 27.22
C ASP A 109 2.00 -7.01 26.27
N PRO A 110 1.15 -7.46 25.34
CA PRO A 110 0.63 -6.61 24.27
C PRO A 110 -0.33 -5.51 24.76
N ASP A 111 -0.91 -5.68 25.95
CA ASP A 111 -1.90 -4.76 26.52
C ASP A 111 -1.25 -3.73 27.44
N SER A 112 -0.23 -4.13 28.22
CA SER A 112 0.45 -3.27 29.17
C SER A 112 1.77 -2.69 28.68
N GLY A 113 2.38 -3.29 27.65
CA GLY A 113 3.72 -2.93 27.18
C GLY A 113 4.86 -3.35 28.12
N ASN A 114 4.55 -3.98 29.25
CA ASN A 114 5.52 -4.46 30.23
C ASN A 114 6.18 -5.76 29.76
N TRP A 115 7.46 -5.93 30.10
CA TRP A 115 8.20 -7.15 29.81
C TRP A 115 7.89 -8.21 30.86
N ARG A 116 7.66 -9.44 30.42
CA ARG A 116 7.49 -10.60 31.30
C ARG A 116 8.25 -11.79 30.74
N LYS A 117 8.76 -12.65 31.62
CA LYS A 117 9.39 -13.90 31.22
C LYS A 117 8.37 -14.76 30.46
N ALA A 118 8.69 -15.21 29.25
CA ALA A 118 7.85 -16.14 28.52
C ALA A 118 7.74 -17.43 29.36
N ASN A 119 6.52 -17.81 29.74
CA ASN A 119 6.29 -18.86 30.74
C ASN A 119 6.95 -20.19 30.32
N ALA A 120 7.96 -20.61 31.08
CA ALA A 120 8.70 -21.86 30.93
C ALA A 120 7.90 -23.10 31.36
N LYS A 121 6.66 -23.27 30.88
CA LYS A 121 5.95 -24.56 30.91
C LYS A 121 6.27 -25.41 29.68
N ARG A 122 7.53 -25.42 29.24
CA ARG A 122 8.05 -26.40 28.28
C ARG A 122 8.81 -27.49 29.04
N PRO A 123 8.68 -28.77 28.65
CA PRO A 123 9.29 -29.88 29.39
C PRO A 123 10.80 -29.70 29.55
N ALA A 124 11.31 -30.07 30.72
CA ALA A 124 12.68 -29.86 31.20
C ALA A 124 13.81 -30.49 30.36
N SER A 125 13.49 -31.12 29.22
CA SER A 125 14.47 -31.75 28.31
C SER A 125 14.91 -30.85 27.16
N THR A 126 14.34 -29.65 27.01
CA THR A 126 14.79 -28.65 26.04
C THR A 126 15.23 -27.41 26.79
N THR A 127 16.51 -27.33 27.17
CA THR A 127 17.10 -26.03 27.49
C THR A 127 16.85 -25.15 26.26
N PRO A 128 16.13 -24.01 26.38
CA PRO A 128 15.87 -23.16 25.24
C PRO A 128 17.22 -22.78 24.64
N VAL A 129 17.39 -22.99 23.35
CA VAL A 129 18.62 -22.64 22.61
C VAL A 129 19.02 -21.19 22.93
N SER A 130 18.02 -20.29 23.01
CA SER A 130 18.15 -18.90 23.47
C SER A 130 18.83 -18.69 24.84
N LYS A 131 18.60 -19.58 25.83
CA LYS A 131 19.21 -19.50 27.17
C LYS A 131 20.71 -19.78 27.12
N TRP A 132 21.12 -20.73 26.30
CA TRP A 132 22.54 -21.06 26.11
C TRP A 132 23.27 -19.93 25.36
N TRP A 133 22.64 -19.38 24.31
CA TRP A 133 23.19 -18.24 23.55
C TRP A 133 23.39 -16.97 24.38
N GLY A 134 22.40 -16.57 25.19
CA GLY A 134 22.51 -15.33 25.99
C GLY A 134 23.69 -15.35 26.95
N LYS A 135 23.93 -16.50 27.60
CA LYS A 135 25.07 -16.70 28.49
C LYS A 135 26.40 -16.69 27.72
N GLN A 136 26.48 -17.40 26.59
CA GLN A 136 27.72 -17.49 25.81
C GLN A 136 28.14 -16.17 25.19
N ILE A 137 27.19 -15.41 24.65
CA ILE A 137 27.44 -14.06 24.13
C ILE A 137 28.15 -13.22 25.19
N LEU A 138 27.69 -13.25 26.45
CA LEU A 138 28.33 -12.46 27.51
C LEU A 138 29.63 -13.06 28.04
N ASP A 139 29.73 -14.39 28.19
CA ASP A 139 30.95 -15.04 28.66
C ASP A 139 32.14 -14.74 27.72
N GLU A 140 31.89 -14.54 26.42
CA GLU A 140 32.90 -14.13 25.43
C GLU A 140 33.25 -12.63 25.45
N ILE A 141 32.26 -11.74 25.62
CA ILE A 141 32.48 -10.28 25.54
C ILE A 141 32.99 -9.70 26.86
N LEU A 142 32.50 -10.23 27.99
CA LEU A 142 32.70 -9.68 29.32
C LEU A 142 33.71 -10.48 30.15
N ASP A 143 34.77 -10.98 29.51
CA ASP A 143 35.86 -11.65 30.20
C ASP A 143 36.45 -10.72 31.29
N GLY A 144 36.28 -11.11 32.56
CA GLY A 144 36.73 -10.34 33.73
C GLY A 144 35.71 -9.42 34.39
N VAL A 145 34.41 -9.47 34.03
CA VAL A 145 33.38 -8.70 34.73
C VAL A 145 32.97 -9.36 36.06
N THR A 146 32.83 -8.54 37.11
CA THR A 146 32.67 -8.97 38.51
C THR A 146 31.30 -9.51 38.89
N GLU A 147 30.26 -9.22 38.11
CA GLU A 147 28.91 -9.74 38.35
C GLU A 147 28.53 -10.74 37.24
N PRO A 148 28.24 -12.00 37.58
CA PRO A 148 27.82 -12.99 36.59
C PRO A 148 26.51 -12.56 35.94
N PHE A 149 26.35 -12.95 34.67
CA PHE A 149 25.06 -12.89 33.98
C PHE A 149 24.07 -13.81 34.70
N ASP A 150 22.93 -13.26 35.09
CA ASP A 150 21.87 -14.03 35.74
C ASP A 150 20.96 -14.69 34.68
N ASP A 151 20.26 -15.75 35.08
CA ASP A 151 19.23 -16.43 34.30
C ASP A 151 18.02 -15.52 33.96
N ASP A 152 18.04 -14.30 34.46
CA ASP A 152 17.03 -13.24 34.31
C ASP A 152 17.50 -12.05 33.46
N ASP A 153 18.78 -12.00 33.05
CA ASP A 153 19.34 -10.90 32.25
C ASP A 153 19.12 -11.12 30.73
N ALA A 154 18.64 -10.14 29.96
CA ALA A 154 18.45 -10.27 28.51
C ALA A 154 19.39 -9.37 27.70
N PHE A 155 20.09 -9.92 26.71
CA PHE A 155 20.71 -9.10 25.66
C PHE A 155 19.63 -8.52 24.75
N ARG A 156 19.59 -7.20 24.65
CA ARG A 156 18.58 -6.42 23.93
C ARG A 156 19.23 -5.55 22.88
N PHE A 157 18.58 -5.43 21.73
CA PHE A 157 18.82 -4.36 20.77
C PHE A 157 17.52 -4.03 20.04
N ARG A 158 17.46 -2.87 19.38
CA ARG A 158 16.36 -2.53 18.49
C ARG A 158 16.80 -2.72 17.04
N ALA A 159 15.90 -3.31 16.26
CA ALA A 159 16.04 -3.43 14.82
C ALA A 159 14.90 -2.69 14.14
N THR A 160 15.24 -1.79 13.22
CA THR A 160 14.28 -1.08 12.37
C THR A 160 14.69 -1.27 10.92
N TRP A 161 13.75 -1.52 10.03
CA TRP A 161 14.03 -1.47 8.61
C TRP A 161 12.93 -0.79 7.82
N ILE A 162 13.33 -0.23 6.68
CA ILE A 162 12.45 0.37 5.68
C ILE A 162 12.86 -0.17 4.32
N ILE A 163 11.89 -0.55 3.50
CA ILE A 163 12.09 -0.89 2.10
C ILE A 163 11.35 0.14 1.26
N HIS A 164 12.05 0.76 0.32
CA HIS A 164 11.53 1.63 -0.72
C HIS A 164 11.55 0.89 -2.05
N SER A 165 10.45 0.98 -2.78
CA SER A 165 10.34 0.54 -4.17
C SER A 165 10.01 1.71 -5.08
N TYR A 166 10.09 1.51 -6.39
CA TYR A 166 9.99 2.59 -7.36
C TYR A 166 8.92 2.33 -8.42
N LEU A 167 8.42 3.43 -8.98
CA LEU A 167 7.51 3.44 -10.12
C LEU A 167 8.27 3.95 -11.34
N GLY A 168 8.11 3.28 -12.48
CA GLY A 168 8.74 3.74 -13.71
C GLY A 168 7.98 4.86 -14.39
N ASP A 169 8.73 5.74 -15.03
CA ASP A 169 8.22 6.86 -15.81
C ASP A 169 7.58 6.40 -17.12
N GLU A 170 7.20 7.37 -17.96
CA GLU A 170 6.64 7.15 -19.30
C GLU A 170 7.60 6.47 -20.28
N THR A 171 8.89 6.38 -19.96
CA THR A 171 9.90 5.76 -20.82
C THR A 171 10.25 4.34 -20.38
N GLY A 172 10.02 4.03 -19.10
CA GLY A 172 10.44 2.79 -18.43
C GLY A 172 11.93 2.71 -18.16
N ASN A 173 12.69 3.75 -18.51
CA ASN A 173 14.14 3.79 -18.31
C ASN A 173 14.53 4.57 -17.06
N ALA A 174 13.62 5.34 -16.48
CA ALA A 174 13.85 6.06 -15.23
C ALA A 174 12.69 5.92 -14.26
N VAL A 175 12.96 6.31 -13.03
CA VAL A 175 11.98 6.34 -11.95
C VAL A 175 11.21 7.66 -12.01
N VAL A 176 9.88 7.62 -11.79
CA VAL A 176 9.04 8.81 -11.68
C VAL A 176 9.64 9.79 -10.67
N ASP A 177 9.72 11.06 -11.05
CA ASP A 177 10.27 12.18 -10.27
C ASP A 177 11.76 12.06 -9.91
N GLY A 178 12.45 11.09 -10.51
CA GLY A 178 13.90 10.89 -10.41
C GLY A 178 14.32 10.29 -9.07
N ALA A 179 14.68 9.01 -9.06
CA ALA A 179 15.29 8.37 -7.89
C ALA A 179 16.83 8.42 -7.98
N GLY A 180 17.42 9.61 -7.86
CA GLY A 180 18.89 9.78 -7.93
C GLY A 180 19.54 9.13 -9.16
N THR A 181 20.87 9.00 -9.17
CA THR A 181 21.60 8.35 -10.27
C THR A 181 21.70 6.85 -10.03
N GLY A 182 21.25 6.03 -10.98
CA GLY A 182 21.55 4.59 -11.05
C GLY A 182 20.45 3.63 -10.57
N LEU A 183 19.33 4.14 -10.03
CA LEU A 183 18.18 3.31 -9.66
C LEU A 183 17.25 3.09 -10.87
N LYS A 184 16.75 1.86 -10.98
CA LYS A 184 15.76 1.45 -11.98
C LYS A 184 14.37 1.33 -11.35
N PRO A 185 13.30 1.42 -12.15
CA PRO A 185 11.92 1.22 -11.66
C PRO A 185 11.71 -0.08 -10.87
N THR A 186 12.43 -1.13 -11.26
CA THR A 186 12.28 -2.46 -10.68
C THR A 186 13.22 -2.71 -9.50
N ASP A 187 14.03 -1.73 -9.10
CA ASP A 187 14.91 -1.89 -7.96
C ASP A 187 14.12 -1.79 -6.64
N LEU A 188 14.69 -2.34 -5.58
CA LEU A 188 14.24 -2.13 -4.20
C LEU A 188 15.43 -1.63 -3.40
N LYS A 189 15.21 -0.69 -2.49
CA LYS A 189 16.25 -0.20 -1.59
C LYS A 189 15.80 -0.37 -0.16
N MET A 190 16.63 -0.99 0.65
CA MET A 190 16.35 -1.27 2.04
C MET A 190 17.35 -0.54 2.92
N PHE A 191 16.82 0.13 3.95
CA PHE A 191 17.58 0.74 5.03
C PHE A 191 17.32 -0.06 6.30
N ILE A 192 18.37 -0.36 7.05
CA ILE A 192 18.27 -1.15 8.28
C ILE A 192 19.07 -0.44 9.36
N ARG A 193 18.45 -0.19 10.50
CA ARG A 193 19.06 0.40 11.69
C ARG A 193 19.11 -0.64 12.80
N LEU A 194 20.31 -0.89 13.33
CA LEU A 194 20.51 -1.63 14.57
C LEU A 194 21.05 -0.67 15.64
N ASP A 195 20.31 -0.49 16.73
CA ASP A 195 20.67 0.43 17.80
C ASP A 195 20.17 -0.02 19.19
N ASP A 196 20.39 0.81 20.21
CA ASP A 196 19.93 0.59 21.58
C ASP A 196 20.35 -0.77 22.20
N PHE A 197 21.60 -1.16 21.91
CA PHE A 197 22.23 -2.35 22.47
C PHE A 197 22.40 -2.23 23.99
N ALA A 198 21.94 -3.24 24.72
CA ALA A 198 22.09 -3.31 26.17
C ALA A 198 21.95 -4.76 26.65
N VAL A 199 22.44 -5.02 27.85
CA VAL A 199 21.99 -6.15 28.67
C VAL A 199 21.10 -5.58 29.75
N VAL A 200 19.89 -6.12 29.89
CA VAL A 200 18.89 -5.66 30.85
C VAL A 200 18.54 -6.75 31.86
N ASP A 201 18.18 -6.39 33.08
CA ASP A 201 17.69 -7.34 34.11
C ASP A 201 16.19 -7.68 33.92
N GLU A 202 15.61 -8.47 34.83
CA GLU A 202 14.17 -8.84 34.82
C GLU A 202 13.22 -7.64 34.88
N ASP A 203 13.67 -6.54 35.49
CA ASP A 203 12.92 -5.28 35.60
C ASP A 203 13.11 -4.39 34.35
N GLY A 204 13.94 -4.84 33.39
CA GLY A 204 14.30 -4.09 32.18
C GLY A 204 15.33 -2.98 32.41
N ARG A 205 16.01 -2.94 33.57
CA ARG A 205 17.07 -1.97 33.85
C ARG A 205 18.36 -2.39 33.16
N VAL A 206 19.09 -1.43 32.61
CA VAL A 206 20.35 -1.68 31.90
C VAL A 206 21.45 -2.06 32.91
N LYS A 207 21.93 -3.31 32.83
CA LYS A 207 23.09 -3.83 33.57
C LYS A 207 24.40 -3.58 32.82
N TYR A 208 24.40 -3.81 31.50
CA TYR A 208 25.52 -3.48 30.62
C TYR A 208 25.08 -2.61 29.45
N SER A 209 25.76 -1.48 29.26
CA SER A 209 25.48 -0.55 28.16
C SER A 209 26.14 -0.99 26.85
N ALA A 210 25.67 -0.49 25.71
CA ALA A 210 26.27 -0.72 24.39
C ALA A 210 27.80 -0.56 24.35
N GLY A 211 28.37 0.38 25.12
CA GLY A 211 29.82 0.59 25.13
C GLY A 211 30.61 -0.51 25.81
N GLN A 212 30.02 -1.19 26.78
CA GLN A 212 30.61 -2.35 27.43
C GLN A 212 30.48 -3.62 26.59
N LEU A 213 29.66 -3.60 25.53
CA LEU A 213 29.42 -4.72 24.62
C LEU A 213 30.29 -4.68 23.36
N SER A 214 31.33 -3.82 23.36
CA SER A 214 32.25 -3.70 22.22
C SER A 214 32.98 -5.03 21.98
N GLY A 215 33.10 -5.45 20.72
CA GLY A 215 33.72 -6.73 20.34
C GLY A 215 32.74 -7.86 20.04
N LEU A 216 31.44 -7.71 20.30
CA LEU A 216 30.43 -8.67 19.86
C LEU A 216 30.18 -8.53 18.34
N PRO A 217 30.51 -9.54 17.51
CA PRO A 217 30.24 -9.50 16.08
C PRO A 217 28.75 -9.71 15.80
N ILE A 218 28.14 -8.75 15.11
CA ILE A 218 26.76 -8.84 14.65
C ILE A 218 26.75 -8.70 13.13
N GLN A 219 26.30 -9.75 12.46
CA GLN A 219 26.11 -9.74 11.03
C GLN A 219 24.64 -9.53 10.71
N LEU A 220 24.37 -8.48 9.96
CA LEU A 220 23.13 -8.30 9.26
C LEU A 220 23.22 -9.01 7.91
N MET A 221 22.28 -9.91 7.65
CA MET A 221 22.11 -10.54 6.35
C MET A 221 20.70 -10.23 5.84
N VAL A 222 20.59 -9.77 4.60
CA VAL A 222 19.31 -9.65 3.92
C VAL A 222 19.28 -10.66 2.80
N ASP A 223 18.58 -11.75 3.06
CA ASP A 223 18.32 -12.79 2.07
C ASP A 223 17.06 -12.46 1.27
N GLN A 224 16.82 -13.20 0.20
CA GLN A 224 15.71 -12.94 -0.71
C GLN A 224 15.15 -14.23 -1.30
N GLY A 225 13.82 -14.27 -1.38
CA GLY A 225 13.06 -15.32 -2.03
C GLY A 225 12.32 -14.77 -3.25
N SER A 226 12.07 -15.65 -4.22
CA SER A 226 11.24 -15.35 -5.38
C SER A 226 10.10 -16.36 -5.48
N SER A 227 8.90 -15.90 -5.82
CA SER A 227 7.77 -16.78 -6.13
C SER A 227 7.90 -17.48 -7.49
N SER A 228 8.91 -17.13 -8.28
CA SER A 228 9.14 -17.66 -9.63
C SER A 228 10.54 -18.27 -9.74
N PRO A 229 10.67 -19.52 -10.21
CA PRO A 229 11.97 -20.20 -10.32
C PRO A 229 12.89 -19.56 -11.38
N THR A 230 12.34 -18.72 -12.26
CA THR A 230 13.08 -18.02 -13.31
C THR A 230 13.40 -16.57 -12.96
N THR A 231 12.98 -16.11 -11.78
CA THR A 231 13.23 -14.75 -11.31
C THR A 231 14.20 -14.79 -10.14
N ASP A 232 15.26 -14.01 -10.30
CA ASP A 232 16.24 -13.70 -9.27
C ASP A 232 15.95 -12.29 -8.75
N CYS A 233 15.79 -12.11 -7.45
CA CYS A 233 15.46 -10.82 -6.85
C CYS A 233 16.69 -9.94 -6.57
N GLY A 234 17.90 -10.40 -6.90
CA GLY A 234 19.17 -9.75 -6.52
C GLY A 234 20.15 -10.71 -5.82
N ASP A 235 21.22 -10.19 -5.25
CA ASP A 235 22.11 -10.98 -4.40
C ASP A 235 21.82 -10.67 -2.92
N ALA A 236 22.07 -11.62 -2.03
CA ALA A 236 21.97 -11.38 -0.59
C ALA A 236 22.96 -10.28 -0.18
N ALA A 237 22.48 -9.30 0.59
CA ALA A 237 23.33 -8.25 1.13
C ALA A 237 23.80 -8.66 2.54
N VAL A 238 25.11 -8.65 2.77
CA VAL A 238 25.70 -8.99 4.07
C VAL A 238 26.50 -7.80 4.57
N THR A 239 26.19 -7.34 5.78
CA THR A 239 26.95 -6.32 6.51
C THR A 239 27.33 -6.90 7.86
N ALA A 240 28.62 -7.08 8.11
CA ALA A 240 29.13 -7.55 9.40
C ALA A 240 29.88 -6.41 10.08
N ALA A 241 29.50 -6.11 11.32
CA ALA A 241 30.09 -5.07 12.13
C ALA A 241 29.99 -5.47 13.61
N ASP A 242 30.93 -5.02 14.43
CA ASP A 242 30.82 -5.21 15.88
C ASP A 242 29.89 -4.16 16.51
N VAL A 243 29.41 -4.39 17.74
CA VAL A 243 28.49 -3.46 18.42
C VAL A 243 29.03 -2.02 18.52
N SER A 244 30.35 -1.82 18.64
CA SER A 244 30.94 -0.48 18.69
C SER A 244 30.85 0.24 17.34
N GLU A 245 31.01 -0.51 16.25
CA GLU A 245 30.79 -0.01 14.89
C GLU A 245 29.32 0.30 14.66
N TRP A 246 28.39 -0.61 15.00
CA TRP A 246 26.94 -0.32 14.93
C TRP A 246 26.53 0.89 15.77
N ARG A 247 27.16 1.14 16.92
CA ARG A 247 26.86 2.35 17.71
C ARG A 247 27.27 3.64 17.00
N THR A 248 28.33 3.60 16.22
CA THR A 248 28.86 4.78 15.50
C THR A 248 28.23 4.94 14.11
N HIS A 249 27.88 3.83 13.46
CA HIS A 249 27.27 3.75 12.14
C HIS A 249 26.13 2.74 12.20
N PRO A 250 24.96 3.11 12.78
CA PRO A 250 23.88 2.17 13.06
C PRO A 250 23.12 1.72 11.83
N ASP A 251 23.37 2.34 10.69
CA ASP A 251 22.56 2.22 9.49
C ASP A 251 23.31 1.44 8.39
N ALA A 252 22.68 0.39 7.88
CA ALA A 252 23.10 -0.35 6.70
C ALA A 252 22.10 -0.15 5.55
N THR A 253 22.60 -0.22 4.32
CA THR A 253 21.79 -0.10 3.10
C THR A 253 22.01 -1.30 2.19
N ALA A 254 20.93 -1.84 1.64
CA ALA A 254 20.95 -2.87 0.61
C ALA A 254 20.13 -2.41 -0.59
N ILE A 255 20.62 -2.69 -1.81
CA ILE A 255 19.88 -2.44 -3.05
C ILE A 255 19.70 -3.78 -3.75
N PHE A 256 18.46 -4.08 -4.10
CA PHE A 256 18.06 -5.29 -4.80
C PHE A 256 17.76 -4.94 -6.26
N HIS A 257 18.28 -5.76 -7.17
CA HIS A 257 18.11 -5.59 -8.61
C HIS A 257 17.38 -6.80 -9.23
N PRO A 258 16.06 -6.93 -9.04
CA PRO A 258 15.27 -8.01 -9.61
C PRO A 258 15.49 -8.23 -11.11
N LYS A 259 15.95 -9.41 -11.48
CA LYS A 259 16.08 -9.89 -12.86
C LYS A 259 14.75 -10.47 -13.31
N LEU A 260 13.93 -9.63 -13.91
CA LEU A 260 12.60 -10.03 -14.41
C LEU A 260 12.68 -10.75 -15.77
N PRO A 261 11.95 -11.86 -15.96
CA PRO A 261 11.81 -12.52 -17.27
C PRO A 261 11.04 -11.63 -18.26
N ALA A 262 11.10 -11.96 -19.55
CA ALA A 262 10.39 -11.20 -20.58
C ALA A 262 8.86 -11.17 -20.40
N SER A 263 8.27 -12.23 -19.83
CA SER A 263 6.85 -12.30 -19.45
C SER A 263 6.50 -11.47 -18.20
N GLY A 264 7.49 -10.89 -17.54
CA GLY A 264 7.38 -9.54 -16.99
C GLY A 264 6.69 -9.36 -15.64
N VAL A 265 6.50 -10.38 -14.79
CA VAL A 265 6.03 -10.24 -13.40
C VAL A 265 6.74 -11.23 -12.48
N ALA A 266 7.20 -10.77 -11.31
CA ALA A 266 7.69 -11.62 -10.22
C ALA A 266 7.28 -11.05 -8.86
N VAL A 267 7.20 -11.89 -7.84
CA VAL A 267 7.07 -11.45 -6.45
C VAL A 267 8.37 -11.74 -5.73
N CYS A 268 9.01 -10.68 -5.24
CA CYS A 268 10.21 -10.71 -4.42
C CYS A 268 9.84 -10.62 -2.95
N SER A 269 10.25 -11.64 -2.20
CA SER A 269 10.17 -11.70 -0.74
C SER A 269 11.53 -11.29 -0.18
N ILE A 270 11.58 -10.27 0.67
CA ILE A 270 12.84 -9.79 1.27
C ILE A 270 12.93 -10.29 2.70
N LEU A 271 13.96 -11.07 3.04
CA LEU A 271 14.13 -11.78 4.30
C LEU A 271 15.27 -11.16 5.12
N PRO A 272 15.02 -10.04 5.82
CA PRO A 272 16.02 -9.44 6.70
C PRO A 272 16.25 -10.31 7.95
N VAL A 273 17.50 -10.68 8.21
CA VAL A 273 17.91 -11.47 9.37
C VAL A 273 19.16 -10.90 10.04
N VAL A 274 19.27 -11.10 11.34
CA VAL A 274 20.48 -10.80 12.11
C VAL A 274 21.09 -12.12 12.57
N ASN A 275 22.34 -12.35 12.22
CA ASN A 275 23.16 -13.44 12.71
C ASN A 275 24.10 -12.89 13.79
N ILE A 276 24.03 -13.47 14.99
CA ILE A 276 24.98 -13.19 16.08
C ILE A 276 25.92 -14.39 16.14
N TYR A 277 27.21 -14.13 16.03
CA TYR A 277 28.25 -15.15 16.05
C TYR A 277 28.89 -15.23 17.43
N THR A 278 29.09 -16.46 17.90
CA THR A 278 29.92 -16.78 19.06
C THR A 278 30.89 -17.89 18.65
N ASP A 279 31.88 -18.21 19.48
CA ASP A 279 32.84 -19.29 19.22
C ASP A 279 32.16 -20.66 19.09
N ASP A 280 30.97 -20.81 19.67
CA ASP A 280 30.19 -22.06 19.69
C ASP A 280 29.05 -22.10 18.65
N GLY A 281 28.90 -21.07 17.79
CA GLY A 281 28.10 -21.15 16.55
C GLY A 281 27.42 -19.84 16.09
N THR A 282 26.18 -19.93 15.60
CA THR A 282 25.41 -18.79 15.11
C THR A 282 23.95 -18.79 15.58
N LEU A 283 23.49 -17.66 16.13
CA LEU A 283 22.08 -17.39 16.40
C LEU A 283 21.50 -16.51 15.29
N THR A 284 20.44 -16.98 14.62
CA THR A 284 19.73 -16.22 13.58
C THR A 284 18.42 -15.65 14.13
N LEU A 285 18.18 -14.35 13.91
CA LEU A 285 16.96 -13.65 14.31
C LEU A 285 16.28 -13.06 13.07
N TYR A 286 15.04 -13.45 12.81
CA TYR A 286 14.25 -12.94 11.70
C TYR A 286 13.63 -11.58 12.01
N LEU A 287 13.82 -10.58 11.14
CA LEU A 287 13.34 -9.21 11.36
C LEU A 287 11.94 -8.99 10.77
N TRP A 288 10.97 -9.85 11.07
CA TRP A 288 9.56 -9.65 10.68
C TRP A 288 8.61 -10.40 11.62
N ASN A 289 7.30 -10.16 11.46
CA ASN A 289 6.30 -10.78 12.32
C ASN A 289 6.05 -12.26 11.95
N GLN A 290 5.95 -13.14 12.94
CA GLN A 290 5.76 -14.58 12.74
C GLN A 290 4.44 -15.04 13.37
N LYS A 291 3.72 -16.00 12.77
CA LYS A 291 2.58 -16.64 13.44
C LYS A 291 3.07 -17.59 14.53
N VAL A 292 2.36 -17.60 15.66
CA VAL A 292 2.48 -18.64 16.67
C VAL A 292 1.34 -19.61 16.49
N LEU A 293 1.67 -20.88 16.26
CA LEU A 293 0.73 -21.98 16.18
C LEU A 293 0.79 -22.80 17.48
N ASP A 294 -0.34 -23.36 17.91
CA ASP A 294 -0.37 -24.41 18.93
C ASP A 294 0.01 -25.79 18.34
N GLU A 295 0.02 -26.82 19.19
CA GLU A 295 0.35 -28.20 18.82
C GLU A 295 -0.60 -28.78 17.76
N ASP A 296 -1.82 -28.24 17.65
CA ASP A 296 -2.84 -28.64 16.68
C ASP A 296 -2.74 -27.83 15.36
N GLY A 297 -1.75 -26.94 15.24
CA GLY A 297 -1.54 -26.09 14.08
C GLY A 297 -2.49 -24.88 13.99
N LYS A 298 -3.26 -24.61 15.03
CA LYS A 298 -4.16 -23.45 15.11
C LYS A 298 -3.37 -22.22 15.52
N THR A 299 -3.65 -21.09 14.87
CA THR A 299 -3.00 -19.81 15.21
C THR A 299 -3.46 -19.35 16.60
N ILE A 300 -2.52 -19.25 17.54
CA ILE A 300 -2.75 -18.78 18.92
C ILE A 300 -2.16 -17.39 19.17
N GLY A 301 -1.36 -16.87 18.24
CA GLY A 301 -0.83 -15.52 18.35
C GLY A 301 0.05 -15.11 17.17
N ILE A 302 0.62 -13.92 17.26
CA ILE A 302 1.65 -13.43 16.35
C ILE A 302 2.85 -13.07 17.23
N ARG A 303 3.98 -13.74 17.01
CA ARG A 303 5.28 -13.41 17.60
C ARG A 303 5.84 -12.22 16.82
N ARG A 304 6.03 -11.12 17.53
CA ARG A 304 6.35 -9.80 16.95
C ARG A 304 7.82 -9.40 17.17
N HIS A 305 8.61 -10.29 17.76
CA HIS A 305 10.06 -10.19 17.92
C HIS A 305 10.73 -11.32 17.13
N GLY A 306 11.94 -11.07 16.63
CA GLY A 306 12.75 -12.06 15.95
C GLY A 306 13.03 -13.26 16.84
N SER A 307 12.95 -14.45 16.25
CA SER A 307 13.26 -15.71 16.92
C SER A 307 14.12 -16.58 16.00
N ASP A 308 14.65 -17.68 16.54
CA ASP A 308 15.51 -18.63 15.85
C ASP A 308 14.79 -19.51 14.81
N SER A 309 13.44 -19.51 14.80
CA SER A 309 12.63 -20.39 13.99
C SER A 309 11.52 -19.62 13.27
N ALA A 310 11.58 -19.58 11.93
CA ALA A 310 10.53 -19.01 11.09
C ALA A 310 9.46 -20.06 10.77
N TYR A 311 8.22 -19.80 11.20
CA TYR A 311 7.10 -20.74 10.98
C TYR A 311 6.25 -20.43 9.74
N ASP A 312 6.30 -19.19 9.20
CA ASP A 312 5.51 -18.78 8.03
C ASP A 312 6.15 -17.57 7.32
N LEU A 313 6.31 -17.66 5.99
CA LEU A 313 6.81 -16.57 5.13
C LEU A 313 5.71 -15.59 4.69
N ARG A 314 4.45 -15.83 5.04
CA ARG A 314 3.30 -14.99 4.66
C ARG A 314 3.42 -13.52 5.08
N TRP A 315 4.17 -13.27 6.14
CA TRP A 315 4.36 -11.93 6.73
C TRP A 315 5.68 -11.28 6.33
N VAL A 316 6.43 -11.93 5.45
CA VAL A 316 7.63 -11.36 4.84
C VAL A 316 7.21 -10.18 3.95
N PRO A 317 7.98 -9.10 3.90
CA PRO A 317 7.78 -8.03 2.91
C PRO A 317 7.80 -8.60 1.49
N ASN A 318 6.73 -8.33 0.73
CA ASN A 318 6.50 -8.94 -0.58
C ASN A 318 6.21 -7.88 -1.63
N PHE A 319 7.11 -7.73 -2.60
CA PHE A 319 7.01 -6.75 -3.68
C PHE A 319 6.77 -7.46 -5.01
N ARG A 320 5.68 -7.11 -5.69
CA ARG A 320 5.47 -7.52 -7.09
C ARG A 320 6.20 -6.55 -7.97
N CYS A 321 7.24 -7.04 -8.62
CA CYS A 321 8.04 -6.34 -9.59
C CYS A 321 7.64 -6.77 -10.99
N ASP A 322 7.39 -5.83 -11.88
CA ASP A 322 6.92 -6.15 -13.21
C ASP A 322 7.38 -5.09 -14.23
N ARG A 323 7.40 -5.44 -15.52
CA ARG A 323 7.74 -4.52 -16.63
C ARG A 323 6.51 -4.06 -17.41
N LYS A 324 5.30 -4.31 -16.87
CA LYS A 324 4.08 -3.96 -17.57
C LYS A 324 3.91 -2.46 -17.62
N VAL A 325 3.29 -2.02 -18.70
CA VAL A 325 2.80 -0.65 -18.84
C VAL A 325 1.44 -0.59 -18.17
N PHE A 326 1.33 0.29 -17.19
CA PHE A 326 0.04 0.66 -16.61
C PHE A 326 -0.28 2.06 -17.09
N GLY A 327 -1.31 2.14 -17.91
CA GLY A 327 -1.62 3.32 -18.69
C GLY A 327 -2.96 3.13 -19.38
N ALA A 328 -3.41 4.17 -20.07
CA ALA A 328 -4.75 4.20 -20.64
C ALA A 328 -4.78 4.50 -22.13
N ASP A 329 -3.63 4.50 -22.82
CA ASP A 329 -3.48 5.06 -24.18
C ASP A 329 -4.14 6.46 -24.25
N ASN A 330 -4.11 7.19 -23.14
CA ASN A 330 -4.73 8.50 -22.98
C ASN A 330 -3.60 9.53 -22.90
N PRO A 331 -3.49 10.47 -23.85
CA PRO A 331 -2.40 11.45 -23.85
C PRO A 331 -2.41 12.35 -22.60
N ASP A 332 -3.55 12.44 -21.89
CA ASP A 332 -3.69 13.22 -20.67
C ASP A 332 -3.30 12.42 -19.40
N ILE A 333 -2.95 11.14 -19.54
CA ILE A 333 -2.57 10.26 -18.42
C ILE A 333 -1.25 9.58 -18.75
N GLU A 334 -0.21 9.92 -18.01
CA GLU A 334 1.11 9.33 -18.18
C GLU A 334 1.07 7.81 -18.01
N ASP A 335 1.58 7.10 -19.00
CA ASP A 335 1.84 5.67 -18.89
C ASP A 335 2.95 5.42 -17.86
N ARG A 336 2.80 4.37 -17.06
CA ARG A 336 3.77 3.95 -16.04
C ARG A 336 4.42 2.64 -16.43
N PHE A 337 5.68 2.69 -16.86
CA PHE A 337 6.40 1.52 -17.37
C PHE A 337 7.17 0.82 -16.27
N GLY A 338 6.67 -0.34 -15.86
CA GLY A 338 7.33 -1.16 -14.87
C GLY A 338 7.40 -0.53 -13.48
N GLY A 339 7.81 -1.33 -12.51
CA GLY A 339 7.87 -0.91 -11.12
C GLY A 339 7.74 -2.08 -10.18
N CYS A 340 8.05 -1.83 -8.91
CA CYS A 340 7.80 -2.76 -7.82
C CYS A 340 6.76 -2.17 -6.87
N VAL A 341 5.68 -2.91 -6.64
CA VAL A 341 4.62 -2.52 -5.70
C VAL A 341 4.51 -3.55 -4.59
N ASN A 342 4.39 -3.08 -3.37
CA ASN A 342 4.09 -3.93 -2.23
C ASN A 342 2.74 -4.64 -2.45
N THR A 343 2.75 -5.96 -2.40
CA THR A 343 1.56 -6.80 -2.65
C THR A 343 0.58 -6.80 -1.49
N ARG A 344 1.07 -6.45 -0.30
CA ARG A 344 0.31 -6.44 0.96
C ARG A 344 -0.26 -5.05 1.26
N ALA A 345 0.29 -4.02 0.62
CA ALA A 345 -0.23 -2.67 0.73
C ALA A 345 -1.66 -2.55 0.22
N LYS A 346 -2.44 -1.75 0.93
CA LYS A 346 -3.82 -1.46 0.59
C LYS A 346 -3.82 -0.35 -0.44
N ARG A 347 -4.51 -0.58 -1.56
CA ARG A 347 -4.65 0.40 -2.64
C ARG A 347 -6.03 1.02 -2.50
N VAL A 348 -6.07 2.27 -2.07
CA VAL A 348 -7.33 2.98 -1.79
C VAL A 348 -7.40 4.17 -2.72
N PHE A 349 -8.42 4.19 -3.57
CA PHE A 349 -8.75 5.35 -4.38
C PHE A 349 -9.51 6.33 -3.50
N VAL A 350 -8.81 7.37 -3.06
CA VAL A 350 -9.35 8.38 -2.16
C VAL A 350 -9.95 9.52 -2.99
N MET A 351 -11.14 9.96 -2.60
CA MET A 351 -11.81 11.14 -3.16
C MET A 351 -12.30 12.04 -2.02
N SER A 352 -12.29 13.35 -2.20
CA SER A 352 -12.90 14.32 -1.29
C SER A 352 -13.59 15.42 -2.08
N LYS A 353 -14.77 15.84 -1.65
CA LYS A 353 -15.48 16.97 -2.29
C LYS A 353 -14.70 18.29 -2.20
N SER A 354 -13.83 18.42 -1.20
CA SER A 354 -13.00 19.61 -0.99
C SER A 354 -11.76 19.64 -1.88
N ARG A 355 -11.10 18.49 -2.07
CA ARG A 355 -9.89 18.36 -2.89
C ARG A 355 -10.20 18.14 -4.38
N ASP A 356 -11.27 17.41 -4.66
CA ASP A 356 -11.67 16.98 -6.00
C ASP A 356 -12.93 17.72 -6.49
N ALA A 357 -12.90 19.04 -6.35
CA ALA A 357 -14.04 19.91 -6.67
C ALA A 357 -14.49 19.82 -8.15
N GLU A 358 -13.65 19.25 -9.02
CA GLU A 358 -13.91 19.09 -10.44
C GLU A 358 -14.81 17.91 -10.82
N PHE A 359 -15.10 16.99 -9.89
CA PHE A 359 -16.00 15.86 -10.13
C PHE A 359 -16.93 15.49 -8.95
N VAL A 360 -17.36 16.48 -8.17
CA VAL A 360 -18.24 16.31 -7.00
C VAL A 360 -19.49 15.48 -7.26
N GLN A 361 -20.15 15.61 -8.42
CA GLN A 361 -21.36 14.83 -8.72
C GLN A 361 -21.10 13.31 -8.77
N VAL A 362 -19.89 12.92 -9.17
CA VAL A 362 -19.46 11.51 -9.18
C VAL A 362 -19.21 11.03 -7.75
N ILE A 363 -18.60 11.86 -6.92
CA ILE A 363 -18.40 11.58 -5.49
C ILE A 363 -19.74 11.38 -4.80
N ASP A 364 -20.70 12.28 -5.02
CA ASP A 364 -22.07 12.17 -4.49
C ASP A 364 -22.76 10.87 -4.94
N HIS A 365 -22.59 10.47 -6.20
CA HIS A 365 -23.14 9.22 -6.70
C HIS A 365 -22.55 8.00 -5.99
N ILE A 366 -21.22 7.94 -5.86
CA ILE A 366 -20.53 6.82 -5.22
C ILE A 366 -20.87 6.78 -3.73
N GLU A 367 -20.98 7.94 -3.07
CA GLU A 367 -21.41 8.04 -1.67
C GLU A 367 -22.84 7.49 -1.47
N GLU A 368 -23.78 7.89 -2.32
CA GLU A 368 -25.15 7.35 -2.33
C GLU A 368 -25.17 5.83 -2.58
N ALA A 369 -24.32 5.33 -3.48
CA ALA A 369 -24.22 3.91 -3.79
C ALA A 369 -23.64 3.11 -2.62
N LEU A 370 -22.64 3.65 -1.92
CA LEU A 370 -21.99 3.01 -0.78
C LEU A 370 -22.78 3.14 0.53
N ASN A 371 -23.81 3.99 0.56
CA ASN A 371 -24.68 4.15 1.71
C ASN A 371 -25.41 2.82 2.04
N PRO A 372 -25.46 2.37 3.31
CA PRO A 372 -26.23 1.19 3.69
C PRO A 372 -27.73 1.28 3.31
N ASN A 373 -28.27 2.49 3.19
CA ASN A 373 -29.64 2.81 2.80
C ASN A 373 -29.74 3.28 1.34
N ASN A 374 -29.13 2.52 0.42
CA ASN A 374 -29.05 2.84 -1.01
C ASN A 374 -30.22 2.29 -1.86
N ALA A 375 -31.33 1.82 -1.26
CA ALA A 375 -32.49 1.31 -2.00
C ALA A 375 -33.09 2.31 -3.01
N GLY A 376 -32.86 3.62 -2.80
CA GLY A 376 -33.29 4.69 -3.71
C GLY A 376 -32.43 4.87 -4.96
N THR A 377 -31.28 4.20 -5.07
CA THR A 377 -30.38 4.29 -6.23
C THR A 377 -30.90 3.49 -7.42
N PHE A 378 -30.59 3.93 -8.65
CA PHE A 378 -31.03 3.25 -9.87
C PHE A 378 -30.01 2.26 -10.40
N PRO A 379 -30.39 1.19 -11.12
CA PRO A 379 -31.75 0.66 -11.17
C PRO A 379 -32.20 0.18 -9.79
N PRO A 380 -33.52 0.17 -9.47
CA PRO A 380 -33.97 -0.33 -8.18
C PRO A 380 -33.74 -1.85 -8.12
N ARG A 381 -33.17 -2.33 -7.01
CA ARG A 381 -33.01 -3.77 -6.78
C ARG A 381 -34.34 -4.34 -6.29
N ARG A 382 -35.03 -5.11 -7.12
CA ARG A 382 -36.34 -5.72 -6.78
C ARG A 382 -36.24 -7.24 -6.63
N PRO A 383 -36.92 -7.85 -5.65
CA PRO A 383 -37.05 -9.30 -5.53
C PRO A 383 -37.61 -9.92 -6.82
N GLY A 384 -37.03 -11.04 -7.26
CA GLY A 384 -37.51 -11.82 -8.41
C GLY A 384 -37.21 -11.22 -9.79
N HIS A 385 -36.55 -10.05 -9.87
CA HIS A 385 -36.15 -9.50 -11.15
C HIS A 385 -35.06 -10.35 -11.82
N ASN A 386 -35.22 -10.66 -13.12
CA ASN A 386 -34.24 -11.42 -13.87
C ASN A 386 -33.12 -10.52 -14.42
N TRP A 387 -32.02 -10.44 -13.68
CA TRP A 387 -30.85 -9.66 -14.10
C TRP A 387 -30.08 -10.28 -15.27
N SER A 388 -30.39 -11.50 -15.72
CA SER A 388 -29.74 -12.06 -16.93
C SER A 388 -30.27 -11.46 -18.24
N THR A 389 -31.36 -10.69 -18.18
CA THR A 389 -32.01 -10.05 -19.34
C THR A 389 -32.01 -8.52 -19.20
N PRO A 390 -30.85 -7.85 -19.36
CA PRO A 390 -30.72 -6.40 -19.15
C PRO A 390 -31.55 -5.55 -20.14
N SER A 391 -32.05 -6.14 -21.22
CA SER A 391 -33.00 -5.45 -22.11
C SER A 391 -34.35 -5.13 -21.43
N PHE A 392 -34.64 -5.71 -20.28
CA PHE A 392 -35.84 -5.45 -19.50
C PHE A 392 -35.45 -4.80 -18.17
N PRO A 393 -35.27 -3.47 -18.10
CA PRO A 393 -34.97 -2.79 -16.84
C PRO A 393 -36.09 -3.01 -15.80
N PRO A 394 -35.77 -3.04 -14.49
CA PRO A 394 -36.80 -2.98 -13.46
C PRO A 394 -37.74 -1.78 -13.62
N SER A 395 -39.05 -2.03 -13.57
CA SER A 395 -40.09 -0.99 -13.68
C SER A 395 -39.85 0.19 -12.73
N ARG A 396 -40.13 1.40 -13.22
CA ARG A 396 -40.10 2.63 -12.40
C ARG A 396 -41.31 2.75 -11.48
N TYR A 397 -42.47 2.35 -11.95
CA TYR A 397 -43.74 2.66 -11.28
C TYR A 397 -44.31 1.49 -10.47
N TYR A 398 -44.02 0.26 -10.88
CA TYR A 398 -44.73 -0.92 -10.38
C TYR A 398 -43.79 -1.95 -9.77
N GLY A 399 -44.33 -2.76 -8.87
CA GLY A 399 -43.66 -3.92 -8.27
C GLY A 399 -43.31 -3.75 -6.80
N PRO A 400 -42.67 -4.78 -6.20
CA PRO A 400 -42.30 -4.79 -4.79
C PRO A 400 -41.34 -3.66 -4.43
N ALA A 401 -41.37 -3.20 -3.17
CA ALA A 401 -40.47 -2.16 -2.68
C ALA A 401 -38.99 -2.49 -3.01
N PRO A 402 -38.18 -1.48 -3.41
CA PRO A 402 -36.77 -1.69 -3.69
C PRO A 402 -36.02 -2.12 -2.42
N GLN A 403 -35.01 -2.95 -2.61
CA GLN A 403 -34.11 -3.43 -1.56
C GLN A 403 -32.79 -2.68 -1.60
N ASN A 404 -32.13 -2.58 -0.45
CA ASN A 404 -30.74 -2.13 -0.38
C ASN A 404 -29.84 -3.09 -1.18
N LYS A 405 -28.82 -2.51 -1.79
CA LYS A 405 -27.83 -3.16 -2.64
C LYS A 405 -26.57 -3.47 -1.81
N ALA A 406 -26.06 -4.68 -1.96
CA ALA A 406 -24.80 -5.11 -1.36
C ALA A 406 -23.62 -4.70 -2.26
N ILE A 407 -23.23 -3.41 -2.20
CA ILE A 407 -22.19 -2.85 -3.06
C ILE A 407 -20.83 -2.88 -2.34
N PRO A 408 -19.79 -3.53 -2.90
CA PRO A 408 -18.47 -3.61 -2.30
C PRO A 408 -17.60 -2.38 -2.58
N GLY A 409 -16.41 -2.37 -1.99
CA GLY A 409 -15.36 -1.40 -2.26
C GLY A 409 -15.23 -0.28 -1.22
N ASN A 410 -16.10 -0.22 -0.22
CA ASN A 410 -16.06 0.83 0.79
C ASN A 410 -14.93 0.58 1.80
N TRP A 411 -13.86 1.39 1.72
CA TRP A 411 -12.74 1.33 2.65
C TRP A 411 -13.15 1.61 4.10
N ALA A 412 -14.13 2.50 4.32
CA ALA A 412 -14.62 2.85 5.65
C ALA A 412 -15.54 1.79 6.28
N ALA A 413 -16.00 0.81 5.49
CA ALA A 413 -16.83 -0.27 6.00
C ALA A 413 -15.95 -1.39 6.59
N PRO A 414 -16.29 -1.91 7.80
CA PRO A 414 -15.54 -3.00 8.39
C PRO A 414 -15.63 -4.23 7.48
N ARG A 415 -14.55 -5.01 7.36
CA ARG A 415 -14.53 -6.22 6.51
C ARG A 415 -15.38 -7.35 7.04
N TYR A 416 -15.53 -7.43 8.35
CA TYR A 416 -16.33 -8.45 9.01
C TYR A 416 -17.42 -7.75 9.82
N ASN A 417 -18.62 -8.32 9.83
CA ASN A 417 -19.69 -7.86 10.70
C ASN A 417 -19.44 -8.29 12.16
N SER A 418 -20.32 -7.90 13.08
CA SER A 418 -20.23 -8.26 14.50
C SER A 418 -20.31 -9.77 14.76
N ALA A 419 -20.79 -10.57 13.80
CA ALA A 419 -20.82 -12.03 13.85
C ALA A 419 -19.57 -12.68 13.24
N GLY A 420 -18.55 -11.90 12.84
CA GLY A 420 -17.32 -12.39 12.21
C GLY A 420 -17.49 -12.82 10.74
N GLN A 421 -18.65 -12.58 10.13
CA GLN A 421 -18.91 -12.92 8.73
C GLN A 421 -18.45 -11.79 7.81
N PRO A 422 -18.03 -12.07 6.55
CA PRO A 422 -17.65 -11.03 5.60
C PRO A 422 -18.80 -10.03 5.39
N ASN A 423 -18.52 -8.75 5.62
CA ASN A 423 -19.40 -7.64 5.30
C ASN A 423 -19.21 -7.28 3.81
N PRO A 424 -20.24 -7.43 2.96
CA PRO A 424 -20.12 -7.15 1.53
C PRO A 424 -19.58 -5.76 1.21
N ALA A 425 -19.94 -4.74 1.99
CA ALA A 425 -19.51 -3.37 1.76
C ALA A 425 -17.99 -3.18 1.89
N GLY A 426 -17.37 -3.84 2.86
CA GLY A 426 -15.93 -3.78 3.13
C GLY A 426 -15.08 -4.70 2.24
N LEU A 427 -15.70 -5.50 1.37
CA LEU A 427 -14.97 -6.33 0.41
C LEU A 427 -14.30 -5.47 -0.66
N PRO A 428 -13.10 -5.83 -1.14
CA PRO A 428 -12.42 -5.08 -2.19
C PRO A 428 -13.12 -5.18 -3.54
N LEU A 429 -12.93 -4.15 -4.34
CA LEU A 429 -13.10 -4.23 -5.79
C LEU A 429 -11.94 -5.00 -6.40
N ARG A 430 -12.18 -5.68 -7.53
CA ARG A 430 -11.14 -6.31 -8.34
C ARG A 430 -11.18 -5.71 -9.73
N ARG A 431 -10.06 -5.14 -10.17
CA ARG A 431 -9.93 -4.62 -11.54
C ARG A 431 -10.07 -5.79 -12.53
N GLY A 432 -10.93 -5.63 -13.52
CA GLY A 432 -11.12 -6.59 -14.60
C GLY A 432 -10.09 -6.41 -15.71
N GLU A 433 -10.20 -7.25 -16.74
CA GLU A 433 -9.38 -7.15 -17.93
C GLU A 433 -9.72 -5.83 -18.66
N PRO A 434 -8.72 -4.97 -18.94
CA PRO A 434 -8.92 -3.72 -19.67
C PRO A 434 -9.61 -3.95 -21.02
N GLY A 435 -10.56 -3.08 -21.39
CA GLY A 435 -11.34 -3.19 -22.63
C GLY A 435 -12.45 -4.25 -22.59
N VAL A 436 -12.19 -5.43 -22.03
CA VAL A 436 -13.16 -6.54 -21.97
C VAL A 436 -14.21 -6.32 -20.88
N THR A 437 -13.78 -6.20 -19.62
CA THR A 437 -14.70 -6.09 -18.48
C THR A 437 -15.54 -4.81 -18.54
N ASN A 438 -14.94 -3.69 -18.96
CA ASN A 438 -15.66 -2.43 -19.15
C ASN A 438 -16.79 -2.58 -20.18
N THR A 439 -16.50 -3.14 -21.34
CA THR A 439 -17.49 -3.37 -22.40
C THR A 439 -18.62 -4.28 -21.91
N GLN A 440 -18.28 -5.34 -21.18
CA GLN A 440 -19.26 -6.28 -20.66
C GLN A 440 -20.20 -5.63 -19.63
N ASN A 441 -19.66 -4.87 -18.67
CA ASN A 441 -20.46 -4.16 -17.67
C ASN A 441 -21.33 -3.06 -18.31
N ARG A 442 -20.78 -2.28 -19.25
CA ARG A 442 -21.53 -1.23 -19.96
C ARG A 442 -22.72 -1.80 -20.73
N LYS A 443 -22.58 -2.99 -21.35
CA LYS A 443 -23.67 -3.70 -22.04
C LYS A 443 -24.79 -4.19 -21.13
N HIS A 444 -24.69 -4.02 -19.81
CA HIS A 444 -25.74 -4.41 -18.88
C HIS A 444 -26.77 -3.28 -18.62
N PHE A 445 -26.45 -2.04 -18.98
CA PHE A 445 -27.33 -0.90 -18.76
C PHE A 445 -27.26 0.15 -19.87
N SER A 446 -26.42 -0.06 -20.89
CA SER A 446 -26.25 0.83 -22.03
C SER A 446 -25.90 0.04 -23.29
N GLN A 447 -26.05 0.64 -24.48
CA GLN A 447 -25.70 0.00 -25.75
C GLN A 447 -26.46 -1.30 -26.05
N ILE A 448 -27.67 -1.42 -25.50
CA ILE A 448 -28.60 -2.52 -25.66
C ILE A 448 -29.97 -1.98 -26.08
N GLU A 449 -30.78 -2.85 -26.66
CA GLU A 449 -32.22 -2.59 -26.78
C GLU A 449 -32.86 -2.57 -25.40
N MET A 450 -33.84 -1.69 -25.20
CA MET A 450 -34.57 -1.60 -23.94
C MET A 450 -36.07 -1.71 -24.18
N HIS A 451 -36.70 -2.68 -23.52
CA HIS A 451 -38.14 -2.86 -23.44
C HIS A 451 -38.62 -2.30 -22.10
N MET A 452 -39.34 -1.19 -22.15
CA MET A 452 -39.65 -0.34 -21.01
C MET A 452 -41.16 -0.31 -20.74
N ASP A 453 -41.55 0.16 -19.55
CA ASP A 453 -42.94 0.34 -19.13
C ASP A 453 -43.47 1.77 -19.34
N VAL A 454 -42.81 2.54 -20.21
CA VAL A 454 -43.15 3.95 -20.53
C VAL A 454 -43.44 4.05 -22.02
N GLY A 455 -44.54 4.72 -22.40
CA GLY A 455 -45.02 4.86 -23.78
C GLY A 455 -46.30 4.06 -24.06
N GLN A 456 -46.85 4.17 -25.28
CA GLN A 456 -47.95 3.30 -25.72
C GLN A 456 -47.45 1.86 -25.94
N PRO A 457 -48.30 0.81 -25.87
CA PRO A 457 -47.87 -0.58 -25.98
C PRO A 457 -47.06 -0.93 -27.23
N GLU A 458 -47.33 -0.27 -28.36
CA GLU A 458 -46.59 -0.41 -29.61
C GLU A 458 -45.24 0.34 -29.63
N GLU A 459 -44.98 1.16 -28.61
CA GLU A 459 -43.88 2.15 -28.50
C GLU A 459 -42.99 1.94 -27.26
N MET A 460 -43.26 0.90 -26.46
CA MET A 460 -42.55 0.51 -25.23
C MET A 460 -41.12 -0.03 -25.48
N HIS A 461 -40.51 0.30 -26.61
CA HIS A 461 -39.26 -0.30 -27.06
C HIS A 461 -38.30 0.76 -27.62
N TRP A 462 -37.21 1.02 -26.90
CA TRP A 462 -36.03 1.67 -27.46
C TRP A 462 -35.22 0.61 -28.21
N LEU A 463 -35.61 0.40 -29.47
CA LEU A 463 -34.98 -0.56 -30.37
C LEU A 463 -33.73 0.03 -31.02
N ILE A 464 -32.79 -0.84 -31.36
CA ILE A 464 -31.68 -0.47 -32.23
C ILE A 464 -32.22 -0.60 -33.67
N PRO A 465 -32.21 0.47 -34.48
CA PRO A 465 -32.75 0.40 -35.84
C PRO A 465 -31.98 -0.66 -36.63
N GLY A 466 -32.68 -1.69 -37.13
CA GLY A 466 -32.04 -2.78 -37.87
C GLY A 466 -31.60 -2.34 -39.27
N ASN A 467 -30.32 -2.54 -39.59
CA ASN A 467 -29.72 -2.56 -40.93
C ASN A 467 -30.35 -1.58 -41.95
N THR A 468 -30.27 -0.28 -41.68
CA THR A 468 -30.18 0.68 -42.79
C THR A 468 -28.77 0.62 -43.38
N PRO A 469 -28.56 0.93 -44.68
CA PRO A 469 -27.25 0.79 -45.35
C PRO A 469 -26.08 1.61 -44.75
N GLU A 470 -26.33 2.40 -43.70
CA GLU A 470 -25.34 3.20 -43.02
C GLU A 470 -25.12 2.70 -41.59
N GLU A 471 -24.21 1.74 -41.42
CA GLU A 471 -23.73 1.21 -40.13
C GLU A 471 -23.36 2.31 -39.12
N LYS A 472 -23.03 3.51 -39.59
CA LYS A 472 -22.71 4.68 -38.75
C LYS A 472 -23.92 5.22 -37.98
N GLU A 473 -25.10 5.30 -38.58
CA GLU A 473 -26.30 5.78 -37.89
C GLU A 473 -26.82 4.77 -36.87
N GLU A 474 -26.77 3.47 -37.21
CA GLU A 474 -27.12 2.38 -36.30
C GLU A 474 -26.19 2.34 -35.06
N ASN A 475 -24.87 2.43 -35.28
CA ASN A 475 -23.90 2.47 -34.19
C ASN A 475 -24.11 3.70 -33.30
N GLN A 476 -24.35 4.88 -33.87
CA GLN A 476 -24.65 6.08 -33.08
C GLN A 476 -25.90 5.87 -32.21
N HIS A 477 -26.98 5.31 -32.75
CA HIS A 477 -28.22 5.05 -32.01
C HIS A 477 -28.00 4.14 -30.79
N ARG A 478 -27.19 3.09 -30.93
CA ARG A 478 -26.80 2.19 -29.83
C ARG A 478 -26.19 2.94 -28.65
N PHE A 479 -25.24 3.83 -28.90
CA PHE A 479 -24.57 4.60 -27.83
C PHE A 479 -25.52 5.52 -27.05
N TYR A 480 -26.68 5.85 -27.62
CA TYR A 480 -27.64 6.73 -26.97
C TYR A 480 -28.63 6.00 -26.06
N ILE A 481 -28.76 4.67 -26.12
CA ILE A 481 -29.69 3.92 -25.26
C ILE A 481 -29.00 3.57 -23.95
N ASN A 482 -29.56 3.99 -22.82
CA ASN A 482 -29.08 3.61 -21.48
C ASN A 482 -30.13 3.79 -20.38
N TYR A 483 -29.89 3.09 -19.26
CA TYR A 483 -30.71 3.12 -18.05
C TYR A 483 -30.85 4.52 -17.45
N CYS A 484 -29.84 5.39 -17.54
CA CYS A 484 -29.95 6.72 -16.97
C CYS A 484 -30.98 7.58 -17.71
N LYS A 485 -31.08 7.48 -19.04
CA LYS A 485 -32.14 8.15 -19.80
C LYS A 485 -33.51 7.58 -19.51
N TYR A 486 -33.58 6.28 -19.22
CA TYR A 486 -34.75 5.67 -18.64
C TYR A 486 -34.96 6.31 -17.26
N TYR A 487 -34.31 5.91 -16.17
CA TYR A 487 -34.65 6.36 -14.81
C TYR A 487 -34.63 7.88 -14.52
N MET A 488 -33.84 8.67 -15.25
CA MET A 488 -33.63 10.11 -14.99
C MET A 488 -33.81 10.96 -16.26
N PRO A 489 -34.98 10.95 -16.93
CA PRO A 489 -35.16 11.65 -18.20
C PRO A 489 -35.01 13.17 -18.06
N GLN A 490 -35.31 13.71 -16.88
CA GLN A 490 -35.16 15.13 -16.54
C GLN A 490 -33.71 15.64 -16.57
N ALA A 491 -32.73 14.72 -16.46
CA ALA A 491 -31.33 15.06 -16.61
C ALA A 491 -30.90 15.21 -18.08
N TYR A 492 -31.81 14.98 -19.03
CA TYR A 492 -31.55 15.03 -20.46
C TYR A 492 -32.47 16.03 -21.17
N ARG A 493 -32.12 16.42 -22.41
CA ARG A 493 -33.00 17.27 -23.22
C ARG A 493 -34.23 16.46 -23.54
N PRO A 494 -35.43 16.92 -23.11
CA PRO A 494 -36.65 16.20 -23.40
C PRO A 494 -36.77 16.07 -24.91
N SER A 495 -37.10 14.88 -25.35
CA SER A 495 -37.57 14.66 -26.71
C SER A 495 -38.98 15.25 -26.85
N THR A 496 -39.41 15.50 -28.08
CA THR A 496 -40.75 16.04 -28.35
C THR A 496 -41.89 15.06 -27.98
N ARG A 497 -41.56 13.82 -27.61
CA ARG A 497 -42.47 12.76 -27.17
C ARG A 497 -41.77 11.81 -26.19
N GLU A 498 -42.46 11.34 -25.15
CA GLU A 498 -41.88 10.51 -24.07
C GLU A 498 -41.28 9.17 -24.52
N ASP A 499 -41.76 8.61 -25.65
CA ASP A 499 -41.27 7.36 -26.24
C ASP A 499 -39.92 7.52 -26.98
N LYS A 500 -39.51 8.76 -27.28
CA LYS A 500 -38.26 9.03 -28.01
C LYS A 500 -37.09 9.22 -27.05
N LEU A 501 -35.93 8.70 -27.45
CA LEU A 501 -34.68 8.86 -26.70
C LEU A 501 -34.40 10.34 -26.38
N PRO A 502 -34.26 10.69 -25.08
CA PRO A 502 -33.80 12.01 -24.70
C PRO A 502 -32.46 12.35 -25.34
N LYS A 503 -32.29 13.59 -25.82
CA LYS A 503 -31.04 14.05 -26.43
C LYS A 503 -30.02 14.37 -25.33
N GLY A 504 -28.74 14.09 -25.59
CA GLY A 504 -27.68 14.36 -24.61
C GLY A 504 -27.58 15.86 -24.26
N MET A 505 -27.56 16.20 -22.97
CA MET A 505 -27.26 17.56 -22.46
C MET A 505 -25.78 17.74 -22.09
N GLY A 506 -24.88 16.92 -22.63
CA GLY A 506 -23.53 16.77 -22.08
C GLY A 506 -23.48 15.97 -20.79
N ASN A 507 -24.56 15.27 -20.42
CA ASN A 507 -24.60 14.32 -19.32
C ASN A 507 -24.25 12.90 -19.80
N GLN A 508 -23.61 12.12 -18.92
CA GLN A 508 -23.21 10.73 -19.11
C GLN A 508 -23.85 9.84 -18.04
N CYS A 509 -24.00 8.56 -18.35
CA CYS A 509 -24.50 7.56 -17.42
C CYS A 509 -23.31 6.94 -16.68
N ASP A 510 -23.09 7.37 -15.45
CA ASP A 510 -22.06 6.83 -14.57
C ASP A 510 -22.51 5.53 -13.89
N GLU A 511 -21.57 4.71 -13.44
CA GLU A 511 -21.81 3.40 -12.84
C GLU A 511 -20.88 3.15 -11.64
N TYR A 512 -21.45 2.67 -10.53
CA TYR A 512 -20.70 2.13 -9.41
C TYR A 512 -21.28 0.77 -8.90
N PRO A 513 -20.47 -0.29 -8.67
CA PRO A 513 -19.02 -0.37 -8.85
C PRO A 513 -18.58 -0.09 -10.28
N PHE A 514 -17.36 0.42 -10.44
CA PHE A 514 -16.89 0.91 -11.73
C PHE A 514 -16.99 -0.17 -12.81
N ALA A 515 -17.36 0.24 -14.03
CA ALA A 515 -17.42 -0.63 -15.21
C ALA A 515 -16.13 -1.44 -15.43
N SER A 516 -14.98 -0.93 -14.99
CA SER A 516 -13.72 -1.64 -15.08
C SER A 516 -13.46 -2.70 -14.01
N THR A 517 -14.45 -3.03 -13.18
CA THR A 517 -14.29 -4.00 -12.09
C THR A 517 -15.11 -5.25 -12.31
N MET A 518 -14.67 -6.36 -11.74
CA MET A 518 -15.41 -7.63 -11.74
C MET A 518 -16.70 -7.58 -10.92
N GLN A 519 -16.93 -6.49 -10.17
CA GLN A 519 -18.14 -6.23 -9.39
C GLN A 519 -19.11 -5.26 -10.10
N GLY A 520 -18.79 -4.84 -11.33
CA GLY A 520 -19.67 -4.02 -12.14
C GLY A 520 -20.96 -4.73 -12.55
N ALA A 521 -21.82 -4.02 -13.27
CA ALA A 521 -23.22 -4.36 -13.50
C ALA A 521 -23.46 -5.77 -14.04
N SER A 522 -22.62 -6.28 -14.94
CA SER A 522 -22.85 -7.62 -15.53
C SER A 522 -22.69 -8.76 -14.53
N PHE A 523 -21.96 -8.54 -13.44
CA PHE A 523 -21.70 -9.53 -12.40
C PHE A 523 -22.40 -9.20 -11.07
N ALA A 524 -22.94 -7.99 -10.94
CA ALA A 524 -23.51 -7.49 -9.69
C ALA A 524 -24.90 -8.03 -9.35
N GLN A 525 -25.61 -8.66 -10.28
CA GLN A 525 -26.99 -9.15 -10.08
C GLN A 525 -27.92 -8.06 -9.48
N GLY A 526 -27.82 -6.83 -10.01
CA GLY A 526 -28.58 -5.68 -9.54
C GLY A 526 -27.99 -4.93 -8.33
N ASN A 527 -26.84 -5.36 -7.81
CA ASN A 527 -26.11 -4.65 -6.75
C ASN A 527 -25.13 -3.61 -7.34
N TYR A 528 -25.63 -2.74 -8.21
CA TYR A 528 -24.89 -1.62 -8.77
C TYR A 528 -25.79 -0.39 -8.87
N SER A 529 -25.19 0.78 -8.94
CA SER A 529 -25.85 2.07 -9.09
C SER A 529 -25.46 2.72 -10.41
N VAL A 530 -26.42 3.39 -11.05
CA VAL A 530 -26.19 4.27 -12.19
C VAL A 530 -26.82 5.64 -11.94
N LYS A 531 -26.14 6.69 -12.40
CA LYS A 531 -26.62 8.07 -12.25
C LYS A 531 -26.29 8.90 -13.49
N ALA A 532 -27.22 9.76 -13.90
CA ALA A 532 -26.98 10.74 -14.95
C ALA A 532 -26.17 11.91 -14.36
N LEU A 533 -24.91 12.06 -14.77
CA LEU A 533 -23.99 13.06 -14.25
C LEU A 533 -23.48 13.97 -15.35
N ASN A 534 -22.96 15.14 -15.00
CA ASN A 534 -22.24 15.99 -15.93
C ASN A 534 -21.06 15.23 -16.57
N GLY A 535 -21.03 15.16 -17.90
CA GLY A 535 -20.04 14.36 -18.64
C GLY A 535 -18.62 14.92 -18.63
N VAL A 536 -18.41 16.18 -18.23
CA VAL A 536 -17.06 16.70 -17.98
C VAL A 536 -16.55 16.17 -16.64
N GLN A 537 -17.36 16.26 -15.59
CA GLN A 537 -17.03 15.70 -14.26
C GLN A 537 -16.79 14.20 -14.32
N ASN A 538 -17.66 13.47 -15.02
CA ASN A 538 -17.56 12.03 -15.16
C ASN A 538 -16.28 11.58 -15.89
N ARG A 539 -15.83 12.34 -16.90
CA ARG A 539 -14.55 12.08 -17.59
C ARG A 539 -13.36 12.33 -16.67
N LYS A 540 -13.34 13.48 -15.98
CA LYS A 540 -12.26 13.82 -15.04
C LYS A 540 -12.09 12.79 -13.92
N GLN A 541 -13.18 12.27 -13.37
CA GLN A 541 -13.10 11.18 -12.40
C GLN A 541 -12.56 9.89 -13.04
N GLY A 542 -12.99 9.58 -14.28
CA GLY A 542 -12.44 8.47 -15.05
C GLY A 542 -10.93 8.59 -15.26
N ASP A 543 -10.44 9.79 -15.57
CA ASP A 543 -9.01 10.07 -15.74
C ASP A 543 -8.25 9.92 -14.42
N ALA A 544 -8.79 10.45 -13.31
CA ALA A 544 -8.22 10.27 -11.98
C ALA A 544 -8.14 8.79 -11.56
N LEU A 545 -9.17 7.99 -11.89
CA LEU A 545 -9.20 6.56 -11.61
C LEU A 545 -8.18 5.79 -12.46
N LEU A 546 -8.00 6.16 -13.73
CA LEU A 546 -7.00 5.58 -14.61
C LEU A 546 -5.58 5.93 -14.16
N LYS A 547 -5.33 7.18 -13.75
CA LYS A 547 -4.09 7.61 -13.11
C LYS A 547 -3.81 6.78 -11.85
N PHE A 548 -4.80 6.60 -10.98
CA PHE A 548 -4.68 5.72 -9.81
C PHE A 548 -4.28 4.28 -10.19
N TYR A 549 -4.81 3.72 -11.28
CA TYR A 549 -4.40 2.39 -11.72
C TYR A 549 -2.96 2.33 -12.22
N GLY A 550 -2.49 3.38 -12.91
CA GLY A 550 -1.08 3.59 -13.27
C GLY A 550 -0.20 3.65 -12.03
N ASP A 551 -0.47 4.65 -11.22
CA ASP A 551 0.29 5.06 -10.05
C ASP A 551 0.36 3.99 -8.96
N TYR A 552 -0.66 3.13 -8.81
CA TYR A 552 -0.66 2.06 -7.81
C TYR A 552 -0.58 0.65 -8.41
N ARG A 553 -0.23 0.56 -9.70
CA ARG A 553 -0.10 -0.69 -10.49
C ARG A 553 -1.29 -1.64 -10.34
N VAL A 554 -2.51 -1.11 -10.36
CA VAL A 554 -3.75 -1.88 -10.19
C VAL A 554 -4.17 -2.47 -11.54
N GLY A 555 -3.69 -3.69 -11.80
CA GLY A 555 -4.02 -4.45 -13.00
C GLY A 555 -5.15 -5.43 -12.82
N GLU A 556 -5.39 -6.19 -13.88
CA GLU A 556 -6.34 -7.30 -13.87
C GLU A 556 -6.14 -8.19 -12.62
N GLY A 557 -7.26 -8.50 -11.96
CA GLY A 557 -7.32 -9.32 -10.76
C GLY A 557 -6.85 -8.62 -9.48
N ASN A 558 -6.23 -7.45 -9.56
CA ASN A 558 -5.74 -6.73 -8.39
C ASN A 558 -6.88 -6.09 -7.62
N LYS A 559 -6.74 -6.14 -6.29
CA LYS A 559 -7.71 -5.61 -5.34
C LYS A 559 -7.43 -4.14 -5.03
N PHE A 560 -8.49 -3.36 -4.91
CA PHE A 560 -8.45 -1.98 -4.43
C PHE A 560 -9.78 -1.62 -3.74
N TRP A 561 -9.80 -0.49 -3.05
CA TRP A 561 -10.97 0.08 -2.38
C TRP A 561 -11.16 1.54 -2.79
N VAL A 562 -12.28 2.10 -2.36
CA VAL A 562 -12.63 3.51 -2.48
C VAL A 562 -12.83 4.08 -1.08
N LEU A 563 -12.29 5.26 -0.83
CA LEU A 563 -12.57 6.05 0.36
C LEU A 563 -13.10 7.42 -0.07
N ILE A 564 -14.23 7.82 0.49
CA ILE A 564 -14.71 9.20 0.38
C ILE A 564 -14.36 9.88 1.70
N GLU A 565 -13.42 10.81 1.64
CA GLU A 565 -13.07 11.66 2.76
C GLU A 565 -14.06 12.83 2.87
N PRO A 566 -14.31 13.30 4.10
CA PRO A 566 -15.24 14.40 4.36
C PRO A 566 -14.86 15.72 3.66
#